data_AF-A0A831PC37-F1
#
_entry.id   AF-A0A831PC37-F1
#
_cell.length_a   1.000
_cell.length_b   1.000
_cell.length_c   1.000
_cell.angle_alpha   90.00
_cell.angle_beta   90.00
_cell.angle_gamma   90.00
#
_symmetry.space_group_name_H-M   'P 1'
#
loop_
_entity.id
_entity.type
_entity.pdbx_description
1 polymer ?
#
loop_
_entity_poly.entity_id
_entity_poly.type
_entity_poly.pdbx_seq_one_letter_code
_entity_poly.pdbx_strand_id
1 'polypeptide(L)'
;MTTAKIDAHYRSFSKKVDMLRIARERYLQAFKTDPLAGFMINKLRLSPLKSGLAGFFLVALTYLAGGVVFSPGAKGIIGPPSGWLDALYDFSMIPITFFFFVWLAARLPYLFLRLHQNGVSLAKAPDLPDFAAHVLHKRVFNKTITTLAVMLALGLAAVHFVQILGGNAWGGAVDRGSAFHYLKIFLIWIPAWYMFFTIFARELVFIREFRRAVRNYRLNLNLTNPDKCGGLRPLAEYLLQFSYYNAACGFGLSLLIIRSIKFGDFGSGILVHLGIVAYLIVSFLLFLSPFHPIFLLMRKMKADIRARAKTMEWLIDRILPLEILYKHAFATFAPVVVLFLFIFKLL
;
A
#
# COMPACT_ATOMS: atom_id res chain seq x y z
N MET A 1 -29.52 16.73 -35.22
CA MET A 1 -28.73 16.91 -33.98
C MET A 1 -28.18 18.34 -34.02
N THR A 2 -28.56 19.22 -33.09
CA THR A 2 -28.29 20.67 -33.18
C THR A 2 -26.83 20.99 -32.86
N THR A 3 -26.26 22.00 -33.52
CA THR A 3 -24.91 22.54 -33.28
C THR A 3 -24.65 22.83 -31.80
N ALA A 4 -25.65 23.31 -31.08
CA ALA A 4 -25.60 23.53 -29.63
C ALA A 4 -25.30 22.25 -28.80
N LYS A 5 -25.79 21.07 -29.21
CA LYS A 5 -25.47 19.80 -28.53
C LYS A 5 -24.02 19.36 -28.76
N ILE A 6 -23.47 19.64 -29.95
CA ILE A 6 -22.09 19.34 -30.30
C ILE A 6 -21.14 20.24 -29.50
N ASP A 7 -21.44 21.54 -29.43
CA ASP A 7 -20.64 22.50 -28.65
C ASP A 7 -20.65 22.20 -27.15
N ALA A 8 -21.80 21.82 -26.58
CA ALA A 8 -21.89 21.42 -25.19
C ALA A 8 -21.08 20.14 -24.90
N HIS A 9 -21.09 19.18 -25.83
CA HIS A 9 -20.29 17.97 -25.73
C HIS A 9 -18.79 18.26 -25.81
N TYR A 10 -18.38 19.14 -26.74
CA TYR A 10 -16.97 19.52 -26.92
C TYR A 10 -16.42 20.29 -25.70
N ARG A 11 -17.19 21.21 -25.13
CA ARG A 11 -16.81 21.93 -23.89
C ARG A 11 -16.67 20.97 -22.71
N SER A 12 -17.58 20.01 -22.57
CA SER A 12 -17.50 18.97 -21.53
C SER A 12 -16.28 18.08 -21.70
N PHE A 13 -15.97 17.69 -22.94
CA PHE A 13 -14.79 16.89 -23.27
C PHE A 13 -13.48 17.65 -23.01
N SER A 14 -13.37 18.90 -23.48
CA SER A 14 -12.20 19.77 -23.24
C SER A 14 -11.95 19.93 -21.74
N LYS A 15 -12.99 20.21 -20.95
CA LYS A 15 -12.87 20.35 -19.49
C LYS A 15 -12.35 19.07 -18.83
N LYS A 16 -12.75 17.88 -19.31
CA LYS A 16 -12.21 16.60 -18.82
C LYS A 16 -10.73 16.43 -19.17
N VAL A 17 -10.33 16.78 -20.39
CA VAL A 17 -8.93 16.72 -20.84
C VAL A 17 -8.06 17.69 -20.05
N ASP A 18 -8.53 18.91 -19.81
CA ASP A 18 -7.80 19.91 -19.03
C ASP A 18 -7.66 19.50 -17.57
N MET A 19 -8.72 18.94 -16.96
CA MET A 19 -8.61 18.38 -15.61
C MET A 19 -7.65 17.21 -15.52
N LEU A 20 -7.63 16.33 -16.54
CA LEU A 20 -6.65 15.26 -16.62
C LEU A 20 -5.22 15.79 -16.74
N ARG A 21 -5.02 16.86 -17.53
CA ARG A 21 -3.72 17.51 -17.67
C ARG A 21 -3.27 18.15 -16.36
N ILE A 22 -4.13 18.94 -15.70
CA ILE A 22 -3.83 19.61 -14.43
C ILE A 22 -3.59 18.57 -13.32
N ALA A 23 -4.41 17.53 -13.24
CA ALA A 23 -4.22 16.44 -12.29
C ALA A 23 -2.88 15.73 -12.54
N ARG A 24 -2.53 15.47 -13.81
CA ARG A 24 -1.25 14.89 -14.21
C ARG A 24 -0.07 15.81 -13.87
N GLU A 25 -0.15 17.11 -14.12
CA GLU A 25 0.90 18.07 -13.80
C GLU A 25 1.13 18.18 -12.30
N ARG A 26 0.05 18.31 -11.51
CA ARG A 26 0.14 18.34 -10.04
C ARG A 26 0.62 17.01 -9.45
N TYR A 27 0.25 15.91 -10.10
CA TYR A 27 0.78 14.58 -9.80
C TYR A 27 2.29 14.47 -10.11
N LEU A 28 2.73 15.03 -11.24
CA LEU A 28 4.16 15.09 -11.57
C LEU A 28 4.95 16.00 -10.62
N GLN A 29 4.35 17.09 -10.14
CA GLN A 29 4.95 17.95 -9.12
C GLN A 29 5.10 17.25 -7.76
N ALA A 30 4.14 16.39 -7.41
CA ALA A 30 4.22 15.56 -6.21
C ALA A 30 5.42 14.58 -6.20
N PHE A 31 6.04 14.30 -7.37
CA PHE A 31 7.29 13.54 -7.43
C PHE A 31 8.55 14.35 -7.18
N LYS A 32 8.45 15.68 -7.06
CA LYS A 32 9.60 16.50 -6.63
C LYS A 32 9.89 16.32 -5.13
N THR A 33 8.89 15.97 -4.32
CA THR A 33 9.03 15.78 -2.87
C THR A 33 9.47 14.38 -2.48
N ASP A 34 9.27 13.38 -3.35
CA ASP A 34 9.80 12.02 -3.23
C ASP A 34 10.81 11.76 -4.35
N PRO A 35 12.11 11.99 -4.09
CA PRO A 35 13.14 11.90 -5.13
C PRO A 35 13.29 10.48 -5.67
N LEU A 36 13.04 9.44 -4.86
CA LEU A 36 13.14 8.05 -5.31
C LEU A 36 11.99 7.70 -6.25
N ALA A 37 10.74 8.05 -5.90
CA ALA A 37 9.61 7.84 -6.80
C ALA A 37 9.78 8.67 -8.09
N GLY A 38 10.25 9.92 -7.98
CA GLY A 38 10.56 10.76 -9.13
C GLY A 38 11.63 10.17 -10.03
N PHE A 39 12.69 9.59 -9.47
CA PHE A 39 13.72 8.89 -10.23
C PHE A 39 13.16 7.65 -10.94
N MET A 40 12.46 6.78 -10.23
CA MET A 40 11.91 5.54 -10.79
C MET A 40 10.87 5.80 -11.89
N ILE A 41 9.98 6.78 -11.70
CA ILE A 41 8.87 7.04 -12.61
C ILE A 41 9.28 7.98 -13.75
N ASN A 42 9.99 9.07 -13.47
CA ASN A 42 10.29 10.08 -14.50
C ASN A 42 11.59 9.77 -15.26
N LYS A 43 12.63 9.28 -14.57
CA LYS A 43 13.93 8.99 -15.22
C LYS A 43 13.97 7.58 -15.77
N LEU A 44 13.68 6.57 -14.94
CA LEU A 44 13.72 5.17 -15.35
C LEU A 44 12.45 4.71 -16.08
N ARG A 45 11.37 5.50 -16.06
CA ARG A 45 10.08 5.18 -16.71
C ARG A 45 9.56 3.80 -16.31
N LEU A 46 9.76 3.41 -15.05
CA LEU A 46 9.31 2.13 -14.54
C LEU A 46 7.79 2.13 -14.37
N SER A 47 7.12 1.18 -15.01
CA SER A 47 5.77 0.79 -14.64
C SER A 47 5.81 -0.06 -13.36
N PRO A 48 4.69 -0.27 -12.64
CA PRO A 48 4.66 -1.13 -11.46
C PRO A 48 5.30 -2.50 -11.68
N LEU A 49 4.96 -3.15 -12.80
CA LEU A 49 5.53 -4.46 -13.17
C LEU A 49 7.05 -4.37 -13.40
N LYS A 50 7.52 -3.37 -14.16
CA LYS A 50 8.96 -3.16 -14.39
C LYS A 50 9.72 -2.86 -13.09
N SER A 51 9.08 -2.14 -12.17
CA SER A 51 9.63 -1.85 -10.84
C SER A 51 9.78 -3.12 -10.01
N GLY A 52 8.75 -3.97 -9.97
CA GLY A 52 8.82 -5.27 -9.29
C GLY A 52 9.90 -6.17 -9.87
N LEU A 53 10.00 -6.25 -11.21
CA LEU A 53 11.08 -6.99 -11.88
C LEU A 53 12.46 -6.41 -11.54
N ALA A 54 12.61 -5.08 -11.51
CA ALA A 54 13.86 -4.45 -11.11
C ALA A 54 14.23 -4.82 -9.66
N GLY A 55 13.27 -4.83 -8.73
CA GLY A 55 13.46 -5.32 -7.37
C GLY A 55 13.88 -6.79 -7.34
N PHE A 56 13.28 -7.65 -8.17
CA PHE A 56 13.65 -9.06 -8.29
C PHE A 56 15.08 -9.24 -8.81
N PHE A 57 15.44 -8.54 -9.89
CA PHE A 57 16.79 -8.57 -10.44
C PHE A 57 17.83 -8.03 -9.47
N LEU A 58 17.50 -7.00 -8.68
CA LEU A 58 18.37 -6.46 -7.65
C LEU A 58 18.66 -7.51 -6.57
N VAL A 59 17.63 -8.21 -6.08
CA VAL A 59 17.79 -9.33 -5.14
C VAL A 59 18.65 -10.43 -5.77
N ALA A 60 18.29 -10.90 -6.97
CA ALA A 60 19.05 -11.93 -7.67
C ALA A 60 20.53 -11.57 -7.84
N LEU A 61 20.82 -10.34 -8.27
CA LEU A 61 22.18 -9.86 -8.46
C LEU A 61 22.97 -9.86 -7.16
N THR A 62 22.35 -9.45 -6.04
CA THR A 62 23.04 -9.53 -4.75
C THR A 62 23.30 -10.97 -4.35
N TYR A 63 22.34 -11.88 -4.45
CA TYR A 63 22.58 -13.30 -4.11
C TYR A 63 23.65 -13.94 -5.01
N LEU A 64 23.69 -13.60 -6.31
CA LEU A 64 24.74 -14.03 -7.23
C LEU A 64 26.11 -13.45 -6.86
N ALA A 65 26.18 -12.15 -6.56
CA ALA A 65 27.42 -11.51 -6.13
C ALA A 65 27.94 -12.11 -4.81
N GLY A 66 27.04 -12.43 -3.87
CA GLY A 66 27.36 -13.18 -2.67
C GLY A 66 27.93 -14.56 -3.00
N GLY A 67 27.28 -15.32 -3.89
CA GLY A 67 27.77 -16.64 -4.31
C GLY A 67 29.15 -16.61 -4.98
N VAL A 68 29.45 -15.59 -5.79
CA VAL A 68 30.75 -15.44 -6.47
C VAL A 68 31.85 -15.03 -5.49
N VAL A 69 31.57 -14.11 -4.57
CA VAL A 69 32.52 -13.66 -3.54
C VAL A 69 32.82 -14.80 -2.54
N PHE A 70 31.91 -15.77 -2.40
CA PHE A 70 32.00 -16.89 -1.46
C PHE A 70 31.96 -18.26 -2.17
N SER A 71 32.96 -18.56 -3.00
CA SER A 71 33.18 -19.88 -3.61
C SER A 71 34.03 -20.82 -2.70
N PRO A 72 34.09 -22.13 -2.97
CA PRO A 72 33.52 -23.27 -2.22
C PRO A 72 34.29 -23.67 -0.94
N GLY A 73 35.29 -22.88 -0.51
CA GLY A 73 36.04 -23.13 0.74
C GLY A 73 35.31 -22.64 1.99
N ALA A 74 34.34 -21.73 1.83
CA ALA A 74 33.50 -21.23 2.91
C ALA A 74 32.34 -22.21 3.18
N LYS A 75 32.61 -23.29 3.92
CA LYS A 75 31.66 -24.35 4.34
C LYS A 75 30.46 -23.87 5.18
N GLY A 76 30.05 -22.62 5.09
CA GLY A 76 29.03 -22.03 5.96
C GLY A 76 28.04 -21.07 5.30
N ILE A 77 28.38 -20.48 4.15
CA ILE A 77 27.60 -19.36 3.58
C ILE A 77 26.69 -19.83 2.44
N ILE A 78 27.03 -20.94 1.79
CA ILE A 78 26.14 -21.66 0.86
C ILE A 78 25.77 -23.01 1.49
N GLY A 79 25.19 -22.94 2.70
CA GLY A 79 24.53 -24.08 3.36
C GLY A 79 23.06 -24.14 2.93
N PRO A 80 22.59 -25.18 2.22
CA PRO A 80 21.24 -25.26 1.65
C PRO A 80 20.02 -25.19 2.61
N PRO A 81 20.12 -25.26 3.96
CA PRO A 81 18.93 -25.10 4.81
C PRO A 81 18.80 -23.79 5.62
N SER A 82 19.85 -22.99 5.86
CA SER A 82 19.76 -21.82 6.75
C SER A 82 19.33 -20.54 6.02
N GLY A 83 19.87 -20.28 4.82
CA GLY A 83 19.64 -19.03 4.08
C GLY A 83 18.43 -19.01 3.13
N TRP A 84 17.74 -20.14 2.91
CA TRP A 84 16.63 -20.18 1.94
C TRP A 84 15.39 -19.43 2.43
N LEU A 85 15.15 -19.35 3.75
CA LEU A 85 14.06 -18.54 4.31
C LEU A 85 14.30 -17.05 4.07
N ASP A 86 15.55 -16.60 4.21
CA ASP A 86 15.94 -15.21 3.94
C ASP A 86 15.89 -14.91 2.45
N ALA A 87 16.32 -15.84 1.60
CA ALA A 87 16.16 -15.72 0.16
C ALA A 87 14.66 -15.64 -0.20
N LEU A 88 13.83 -16.54 0.34
CA LEU A 88 12.39 -16.53 0.10
C LEU A 88 11.73 -15.23 0.57
N TYR A 89 12.13 -14.70 1.72
CA TYR A 89 11.69 -13.40 2.22
C TYR A 89 12.08 -12.29 1.24
N ASP A 90 13.34 -12.22 0.84
CA ASP A 90 13.83 -11.16 -0.04
C ASP A 90 13.19 -11.23 -1.45
N PHE A 91 13.16 -12.42 -2.05
CA PHE A 91 12.57 -12.64 -3.38
C PHE A 91 11.05 -12.48 -3.39
N SER A 92 10.37 -12.56 -2.25
CA SER A 92 8.94 -12.24 -2.17
C SER A 92 8.70 -10.77 -1.87
N MET A 93 9.28 -10.24 -0.79
CA MET A 93 8.90 -8.95 -0.23
C MET A 93 9.48 -7.75 -0.99
N ILE A 94 10.72 -7.83 -1.48
CA ILE A 94 11.37 -6.69 -2.15
C ILE A 94 10.71 -6.40 -3.50
N PRO A 95 10.49 -7.39 -4.40
CA PRO A 95 9.77 -7.16 -5.65
C PRO A 95 8.37 -6.61 -5.43
N ILE A 96 7.65 -7.14 -4.44
CA ILE A 96 6.29 -6.69 -4.11
C ILE A 96 6.32 -5.24 -3.62
N THR A 97 7.27 -4.87 -2.76
CA THR A 97 7.41 -3.50 -2.25
C THR A 97 7.76 -2.52 -3.37
N PHE A 98 8.67 -2.87 -4.26
CA PHE A 98 9.02 -2.06 -5.43
C PHE A 98 7.82 -1.88 -6.37
N PHE A 99 7.06 -2.95 -6.61
CA PHE A 99 5.83 -2.90 -7.41
C PHE A 99 4.83 -1.93 -6.77
N PHE A 100 4.52 -2.12 -5.49
CA PHE A 100 3.49 -1.35 -4.79
C PHE A 100 3.88 0.11 -4.56
N PHE A 101 5.18 0.40 -4.41
CA PHE A 101 5.67 1.77 -4.29
C PHE A 101 5.33 2.61 -5.53
N VAL A 102 5.60 2.07 -6.73
CA VAL A 102 5.28 2.73 -8.00
C VAL A 102 3.78 2.66 -8.30
N TRP A 103 3.13 1.52 -8.01
CA TRP A 103 1.69 1.35 -8.20
C TRP A 103 0.89 2.36 -7.38
N LEU A 104 1.20 2.52 -6.09
CA LEU A 104 0.48 3.41 -5.18
C LEU A 104 0.53 4.85 -5.70
N ALA A 105 1.72 5.26 -6.13
CA ALA A 105 1.93 6.57 -6.71
C ALA A 105 1.00 6.76 -7.92
N ALA A 106 0.95 5.82 -8.86
CA ALA A 106 0.08 5.91 -10.05
C ALA A 106 -1.42 5.78 -9.76
N ARG A 107 -1.80 4.97 -8.79
CA ARG A 107 -3.19 4.55 -8.59
C ARG A 107 -4.04 5.59 -7.86
N LEU A 108 -3.46 6.31 -6.91
CA LEU A 108 -4.20 7.29 -6.10
C LEU A 108 -4.86 8.43 -6.92
N PRO A 109 -4.17 9.11 -7.85
CA PRO A 109 -4.82 10.09 -8.74
C PRO A 109 -5.92 9.47 -9.61
N TYR A 110 -5.67 8.25 -10.10
CA TYR A 110 -6.61 7.53 -10.95
C TYR A 110 -7.89 7.14 -10.21
N LEU A 111 -7.79 6.83 -8.92
CA LEU A 111 -8.93 6.56 -8.05
C LEU A 111 -9.89 7.76 -8.01
N PHE A 112 -9.39 8.95 -7.71
CA PHE A 112 -10.24 10.15 -7.62
C PHE A 112 -10.90 10.51 -8.96
N LEU A 113 -10.16 10.34 -10.06
CA LEU A 113 -10.72 10.51 -11.40
C LEU A 113 -11.88 9.54 -11.66
N ARG A 114 -11.70 8.24 -11.36
CA ARG A 114 -12.75 7.24 -11.54
C ARG A 114 -13.96 7.50 -10.65
N LEU A 115 -13.76 7.93 -9.40
CA LEU A 115 -14.85 8.32 -8.51
C LEU A 115 -15.67 9.47 -9.11
N HIS A 116 -15.00 10.50 -9.63
CA HIS A 116 -15.66 11.62 -10.29
C HIS A 116 -16.43 11.16 -11.54
N GLN A 117 -15.82 10.33 -12.39
CA GLN A 117 -16.47 9.76 -13.60
C GLN A 117 -17.70 8.92 -13.25
N ASN A 118 -17.71 8.26 -12.10
CA ASN A 118 -18.83 7.49 -11.60
C ASN A 118 -19.94 8.35 -10.94
N GLY A 119 -19.81 9.68 -10.96
CA GLY A 119 -20.78 10.62 -10.42
C GLY A 119 -20.68 10.82 -8.91
N VAL A 120 -19.55 10.43 -8.29
CA VAL A 120 -19.27 10.77 -6.90
C VAL A 120 -18.80 12.22 -6.85
N SER A 121 -19.46 13.04 -6.04
CA SER A 121 -19.13 14.46 -5.88
C SER A 121 -19.08 14.87 -4.41
N LEU A 122 -18.55 16.06 -4.14
CA LEU A 122 -18.56 16.64 -2.80
C LEU A 122 -19.65 17.72 -2.76
N ALA A 123 -20.58 17.63 -1.80
CA ALA A 123 -21.68 18.58 -1.71
C ALA A 123 -21.24 19.96 -1.20
N LYS A 124 -20.13 20.02 -0.45
CA LYS A 124 -19.47 21.27 -0.07
C LYS A 124 -18.19 21.42 -0.89
N ALA A 125 -18.00 22.59 -1.51
CA ALA A 125 -16.78 22.94 -2.21
C ALA A 125 -15.54 22.66 -1.33
N PRO A 126 -14.42 22.19 -1.91
CA PRO A 126 -14.06 22.14 -3.34
C PRO A 126 -14.64 20.95 -4.12
N ASP A 127 -14.61 21.03 -5.46
CA ASP A 127 -14.91 19.90 -6.35
C ASP A 127 -13.93 18.73 -6.09
N LEU A 128 -14.34 17.50 -6.37
CA LEU A 128 -13.57 16.29 -6.07
C LEU A 128 -12.17 16.29 -6.73
N PRO A 129 -11.98 16.76 -7.97
CA PRO A 129 -10.65 16.85 -8.59
C PRO A 129 -9.72 17.87 -7.89
N ASP A 130 -10.26 18.99 -7.42
CA ASP A 130 -9.48 19.99 -6.68
C ASP A 130 -9.14 19.50 -5.28
N PHE A 131 -10.09 18.83 -4.61
CA PHE A 131 -9.83 18.12 -3.36
C PHE A 131 -8.72 17.08 -3.54
N ALA A 132 -8.81 16.24 -4.57
CA ALA A 132 -7.82 15.22 -4.89
C ALA A 132 -6.44 15.84 -5.12
N ALA A 133 -6.35 16.88 -5.96
CA ALA A 133 -5.10 17.57 -6.21
C ALA A 133 -4.48 18.15 -4.94
N HIS A 134 -5.29 18.77 -4.07
CA HIS A 134 -4.84 19.31 -2.79
C HIS A 134 -4.33 18.21 -1.85
N VAL A 135 -5.13 17.15 -1.65
CA VAL A 135 -4.80 16.03 -0.76
C VAL A 135 -3.55 15.30 -1.23
N LEU A 136 -3.49 14.98 -2.53
CA LEU A 136 -2.34 14.29 -3.10
C LEU A 136 -1.09 15.14 -2.93
N HIS A 137 -1.07 16.36 -3.47
CA HIS A 137 0.14 17.18 -3.46
C HIS A 137 0.57 17.62 -2.05
N LYS A 138 -0.35 18.12 -1.22
CA LYS A 138 0.02 18.74 0.07
C LYS A 138 0.07 17.78 1.24
N ARG A 139 -0.66 16.66 1.20
CA ARG A 139 -0.78 15.76 2.35
C ARG A 139 -0.11 14.42 2.07
N VAL A 140 -0.47 13.74 1.00
CA VAL A 140 0.03 12.38 0.70
C VAL A 140 1.48 12.41 0.23
N PHE A 141 1.83 13.36 -0.65
CA PHE A 141 3.19 13.53 -1.16
C PHE A 141 3.92 14.68 -0.44
N ASN A 142 3.75 14.78 0.87
CA ASN A 142 4.43 15.79 1.69
C ASN A 142 5.87 15.36 2.03
N LYS A 143 6.81 16.32 2.01
CA LYS A 143 8.19 16.16 2.47
C LYS A 143 8.29 15.57 3.88
N THR A 144 7.37 15.92 4.79
CA THR A 144 7.37 15.34 6.15
C THR A 144 7.26 13.82 6.15
N ILE A 145 6.42 13.24 5.27
CA ILE A 145 6.27 11.79 5.15
C ILE A 145 7.56 11.17 4.62
N THR A 146 8.13 11.77 3.58
CA THR A 146 9.42 11.34 3.02
C THR A 146 10.53 11.38 4.06
N THR A 147 10.65 12.47 4.82
CA THR A 147 11.65 12.59 5.90
C THR A 147 11.44 11.51 6.96
N LEU A 148 10.20 11.30 7.41
CA LEU A 148 9.90 10.28 8.42
C LEU A 148 10.23 8.87 7.90
N ALA A 149 9.89 8.56 6.64
CA ALA A 149 10.22 7.28 6.03
C ALA A 149 11.74 7.06 5.91
N VAL A 150 12.51 8.11 5.55
CA VAL A 150 13.98 8.05 5.54
C VAL A 150 14.53 7.82 6.95
N MET A 151 14.05 8.55 7.96
CA MET A 151 14.49 8.39 9.34
C MET A 151 14.21 6.98 9.86
N LEU A 152 13.03 6.42 9.57
CA LEU A 152 12.68 5.05 9.96
C LEU A 152 13.53 4.01 9.22
N ALA A 153 13.76 4.18 7.92
CA ALA A 153 14.60 3.28 7.13
C ALA A 153 16.05 3.28 7.62
N LEU A 154 16.62 4.47 7.88
CA LEU A 154 17.96 4.60 8.43
C LEU A 154 18.05 4.08 9.87
N GLY A 155 17.02 4.30 10.69
CA GLY A 155 16.94 3.77 12.05
C GLY A 155 16.94 2.23 12.07
N LEU A 156 16.12 1.59 11.24
CA LEU A 156 16.13 0.13 11.09
C LEU A 156 17.45 -0.39 10.55
N ALA A 157 18.03 0.30 9.57
CA ALA A 157 19.35 -0.06 9.06
C ALA A 157 20.42 0.04 10.15
N ALA A 158 20.42 1.11 10.95
CA ALA A 158 21.36 1.28 12.06
C ALA A 158 21.20 0.17 13.11
N VAL A 159 19.97 -0.21 13.46
CA VAL A 159 19.71 -1.36 14.34
C VAL A 159 20.29 -2.66 13.77
N HIS A 160 20.08 -2.91 12.48
CA HIS A 160 20.70 -4.07 11.81
C HIS A 160 22.23 -3.99 11.79
N PHE A 161 22.82 -2.81 11.56
CA PHE A 161 24.27 -2.60 11.64
C PHE A 161 24.82 -2.93 13.03
N VAL A 162 24.18 -2.44 14.08
CA VAL A 162 24.58 -2.72 15.47
C VAL A 162 24.45 -4.21 15.79
N GLN A 163 23.40 -4.88 15.32
CA GLN A 163 23.23 -6.32 15.50
C GLN A 163 24.35 -7.10 14.79
N ILE A 164 24.70 -6.73 13.57
CA ILE A 164 25.81 -7.36 12.83
C ILE A 164 27.14 -7.15 13.54
N LEU A 165 27.43 -5.92 13.98
CA LEU A 165 28.69 -5.59 14.67
C LEU A 165 28.79 -6.23 16.07
N GLY A 166 27.67 -6.34 16.78
CA GLY A 166 27.59 -6.95 18.11
C GLY A 166 27.67 -8.48 18.10
N GLY A 167 27.88 -9.12 16.95
CA GLY A 167 27.94 -10.58 16.82
C GLY A 167 26.59 -11.30 16.98
N ASN A 168 25.51 -10.53 17.17
CA ASN A 168 24.12 -10.97 17.22
C ASN A 168 23.45 -10.72 15.85
N ALA A 169 24.22 -10.90 14.77
CA ALA A 169 23.73 -10.70 13.43
C ALA A 169 22.50 -11.59 13.21
N TRP A 170 21.54 -11.11 12.42
CA TRP A 170 20.42 -11.92 11.96
C TRP A 170 20.96 -12.99 11.00
N GLY A 171 21.50 -14.07 11.56
CA GLY A 171 22.26 -15.13 10.90
C GLY A 171 23.29 -15.64 11.91
N GLY A 172 23.29 -16.94 12.20
CA GLY A 172 24.13 -17.53 13.26
C GLY A 172 25.63 -17.21 13.09
N ALA A 173 26.48 -17.73 13.98
CA ALA A 173 27.92 -17.42 14.07
C ALA A 173 28.74 -17.51 12.75
N VAL A 174 28.15 -18.07 11.68
CA VAL A 174 28.68 -18.27 10.34
C VAL A 174 28.56 -17.02 9.43
N ASP A 175 27.67 -16.06 9.75
CA ASP A 175 27.39 -14.87 8.90
C ASP A 175 28.14 -13.59 9.35
N ARG A 176 29.13 -13.72 10.25
CA ARG A 176 29.84 -12.57 10.81
C ARG A 176 30.63 -11.81 9.73
N GLY A 177 30.32 -10.52 9.56
CA GLY A 177 31.25 -9.52 9.04
C GLY A 177 31.56 -9.58 7.55
N SER A 178 30.76 -10.27 6.72
CA SER A 178 30.95 -10.20 5.28
C SER A 178 30.63 -8.79 4.76
N ALA A 179 31.56 -8.17 4.02
CA ALA A 179 31.32 -6.92 3.28
C ALA A 179 30.03 -6.97 2.44
N PHE A 180 29.66 -8.19 2.02
CA PHE A 180 28.42 -8.51 1.34
C PHE A 180 27.14 -8.16 2.11
N HIS A 181 27.05 -8.49 3.41
CA HIS A 181 25.87 -8.16 4.21
C HIS A 181 25.69 -6.64 4.36
N TYR A 182 26.78 -5.91 4.52
CA TYR A 182 26.74 -4.45 4.55
C TYR A 182 26.28 -3.86 3.21
N LEU A 183 26.80 -4.38 2.09
CA LEU A 183 26.37 -3.98 0.76
C LEU A 183 24.87 -4.25 0.54
N LYS A 184 24.38 -5.42 0.97
CA LYS A 184 22.96 -5.80 0.88
C LYS A 184 22.08 -4.84 1.67
N ILE A 185 22.49 -4.41 2.87
CA ILE A 185 21.73 -3.43 3.64
C ILE A 185 21.58 -2.12 2.88
N PHE A 186 22.68 -1.58 2.33
CA PHE A 186 22.66 -0.31 1.62
C PHE A 186 21.92 -0.36 0.28
N LEU A 187 22.15 -1.40 -0.52
CA LEU A 187 21.60 -1.50 -1.87
C LEU A 187 20.14 -1.95 -1.90
N ILE A 188 19.74 -2.78 -0.94
CA ILE A 188 18.44 -3.45 -0.95
C ILE A 188 17.58 -2.97 0.20
N TRP A 189 18.04 -3.16 1.43
CA TRP A 189 17.16 -3.03 2.60
C TRP A 189 16.81 -1.58 2.88
N ILE A 190 17.76 -0.64 2.84
CA ILE A 190 17.47 0.79 3.04
C ILE A 190 16.43 1.28 2.01
N PRO A 191 16.61 1.09 0.69
CA PRO A 191 15.60 1.45 -0.29
C PRO A 191 14.25 0.75 -0.06
N ALA A 192 14.26 -0.56 0.22
CA ALA A 192 13.03 -1.33 0.45
C ALA A 192 12.27 -0.84 1.69
N TRP A 193 12.96 -0.59 2.81
CA TRP A 193 12.36 -0.04 4.03
C TRP A 193 11.80 1.36 3.81
N TYR A 194 12.55 2.22 3.11
CA TYR A 194 12.06 3.55 2.74
C TYR A 194 10.76 3.45 1.93
N MET A 195 10.74 2.60 0.90
CA MET A 195 9.56 2.38 0.06
C MET A 195 8.39 1.84 0.90
N PHE A 196 8.63 0.82 1.74
CA PHE A 196 7.65 0.23 2.64
C PHE A 196 7.00 1.29 3.54
N PHE A 197 7.81 2.06 4.29
CA PHE A 197 7.27 3.10 5.17
C PHE A 197 6.53 4.19 4.41
N THR A 198 7.02 4.55 3.22
CA THR A 198 6.36 5.53 2.37
C THR A 198 5.00 5.03 1.89
N ILE A 199 4.87 3.75 1.50
CA ILE A 199 3.59 3.15 1.11
C ILE A 199 2.59 3.24 2.25
N PHE A 200 2.96 2.77 3.45
CA PHE A 200 2.07 2.77 4.61
C PHE A 200 1.69 4.17 5.06
N ALA A 201 2.65 5.09 5.13
CA ALA A 201 2.38 6.47 5.53
C ALA A 201 1.43 7.18 4.55
N ARG A 202 1.64 6.98 3.25
CA ARG A 202 0.75 7.52 2.21
C ARG A 202 -0.66 6.97 2.30
N GLU A 203 -0.79 5.66 2.51
CA GLU A 203 -2.10 5.03 2.66
C GLU A 203 -2.84 5.54 3.91
N LEU A 204 -2.15 5.65 5.05
CA LEU A 204 -2.73 6.20 6.28
C LEU A 204 -3.22 7.64 6.09
N VAL A 205 -2.43 8.48 5.41
CA VAL A 205 -2.82 9.86 5.10
C VAL A 205 -3.99 9.90 4.12
N PHE A 206 -3.96 9.06 3.08
CA PHE A 206 -5.07 8.93 2.14
C PHE A 206 -6.37 8.56 2.86
N ILE A 207 -6.36 7.52 3.69
CA ILE A 207 -7.52 7.09 4.48
C ILE A 207 -8.00 8.22 5.38
N ARG A 208 -7.10 8.89 6.12
CA ARG A 208 -7.45 10.01 6.99
C ARG A 208 -8.16 11.12 6.23
N GLU A 209 -7.60 11.55 5.10
CA GLU A 209 -8.16 12.64 4.30
C GLU A 209 -9.45 12.20 3.59
N PHE A 210 -9.55 10.95 3.15
CA PHE A 210 -10.79 10.41 2.58
C PHE A 210 -11.92 10.38 3.62
N ARG A 211 -11.64 9.94 4.85
CA ARG A 211 -12.62 10.01 5.95
C ARG A 211 -13.05 11.45 6.24
N ARG A 212 -12.11 12.39 6.19
CA ARG A 212 -12.39 13.82 6.34
C ARG A 212 -13.26 14.34 5.20
N ALA A 213 -13.02 13.88 3.96
CA ALA A 213 -13.84 14.17 2.79
C ALA A 213 -15.30 13.76 3.04
N VAL A 214 -15.50 12.50 3.44
CA VAL A 214 -16.84 11.93 3.69
C VAL A 214 -17.58 12.69 4.79
N ARG A 215 -16.89 12.98 5.91
CA ARG A 215 -17.51 13.63 7.09
C ARG A 215 -17.77 15.12 6.89
N ASN A 216 -16.78 15.87 6.41
CA ASN A 216 -16.83 17.33 6.44
C ASN A 216 -17.43 17.92 5.16
N TYR A 217 -17.13 17.31 4.01
CA TYR A 217 -17.51 17.84 2.70
C TYR A 217 -18.79 17.19 2.15
N ARG A 218 -19.36 16.23 2.90
CA ARG A 218 -20.58 15.47 2.56
C ARG A 218 -20.48 14.88 1.16
N LEU A 219 -19.83 13.73 1.08
CA LEU A 219 -19.74 12.94 -0.15
C LEU A 219 -21.16 12.64 -0.66
N ASN A 220 -21.45 13.03 -1.90
CA ASN A 220 -22.68 12.71 -2.59
C ASN A 220 -22.44 11.51 -3.49
N LEU A 221 -23.22 10.44 -3.27
CA LEU A 221 -23.10 9.18 -3.99
C LEU A 221 -24.11 9.14 -5.14
N ASN A 222 -23.68 8.64 -6.28
CA ASN A 222 -24.60 8.39 -7.39
C ASN A 222 -25.27 7.04 -7.21
N LEU A 223 -26.39 7.00 -6.49
CA LEU A 223 -27.13 5.77 -6.23
C LEU A 223 -27.77 5.14 -7.46
N THR A 224 -27.89 5.90 -8.56
CA THR A 224 -28.36 5.38 -9.85
C THR A 224 -27.25 4.72 -10.68
N ASN A 225 -26.01 4.74 -10.19
CA ASN A 225 -24.88 4.12 -10.88
C ASN A 225 -25.12 2.60 -11.02
N PRO A 226 -24.89 2.02 -12.22
CA PRO A 226 -25.05 0.58 -12.45
C PRO A 226 -24.16 -0.30 -11.56
N ASP A 227 -23.14 0.28 -10.91
CA ASP A 227 -22.23 -0.42 -10.01
C ASP A 227 -22.88 -0.91 -8.70
N LYS A 228 -24.13 -0.51 -8.39
CA LYS A 228 -24.86 -0.85 -7.16
C LYS A 228 -24.15 -0.41 -5.86
N CYS A 229 -23.09 0.38 -5.97
CA CYS A 229 -22.22 0.82 -4.90
C CYS A 229 -22.18 2.35 -4.78
N GLY A 230 -23.11 3.05 -5.43
CA GLY A 230 -23.17 4.51 -5.36
C GLY A 230 -22.03 5.21 -6.11
N GLY A 231 -21.40 4.54 -7.06
CA GLY A 231 -20.20 5.01 -7.75
C GLY A 231 -18.87 4.69 -7.05
N LEU A 232 -18.90 4.02 -5.89
CA LEU A 232 -17.72 3.74 -5.05
C LEU A 232 -16.93 2.48 -5.43
N ARG A 233 -17.35 1.74 -6.47
CA ARG A 233 -16.62 0.56 -6.95
C ARG A 233 -15.11 0.80 -7.15
N PRO A 234 -14.63 1.93 -7.70
CA PRO A 234 -13.20 2.19 -7.85
C PRO A 234 -12.44 2.21 -6.53
N LEU A 235 -13.07 2.70 -5.45
CA LEU A 235 -12.46 2.70 -4.12
C LEU A 235 -12.39 1.28 -3.55
N ALA A 236 -13.44 0.48 -3.73
CA ALA A 236 -13.42 -0.92 -3.34
C ALA A 236 -12.31 -1.70 -4.08
N GLU A 237 -12.18 -1.50 -5.40
CA GLU A 237 -11.11 -2.10 -6.21
C GLU A 237 -9.72 -1.65 -5.75
N TYR A 238 -9.56 -0.37 -5.40
CA TYR A 238 -8.31 0.16 -4.85
C TYR A 238 -7.93 -0.51 -3.52
N LEU A 239 -8.87 -0.56 -2.56
CA LEU A 239 -8.64 -1.13 -1.24
C LEU A 239 -8.40 -2.64 -1.29
N LEU A 240 -9.08 -3.35 -2.20
CA LEU A 240 -8.81 -4.77 -2.46
C LEU A 240 -7.41 -4.99 -3.02
N GLN A 241 -6.96 -4.14 -3.96
CA GLN A 241 -5.60 -4.23 -4.48
C GLN A 241 -4.56 -3.95 -3.38
N PHE A 242 -4.82 -2.97 -2.51
CA PHE A 242 -3.96 -2.69 -1.36
C PHE A 242 -4.00 -3.83 -0.31
N SER A 243 -5.13 -4.51 -0.13
CA SER A 243 -5.21 -5.63 0.82
C SER A 243 -4.32 -6.81 0.39
N TYR A 244 -4.08 -7.00 -0.91
CA TYR A 244 -3.09 -7.98 -1.39
C TYR A 244 -1.66 -7.60 -0.99
N TYR A 245 -1.30 -6.32 -1.03
CA TYR A 245 -0.01 -5.86 -0.49
C TYR A 245 0.10 -6.15 1.01
N ASN A 246 -0.96 -5.81 1.75
CA ASN A 246 -0.99 -6.06 3.18
C ASN A 246 -0.90 -7.56 3.52
N ALA A 247 -1.58 -8.42 2.76
CA ALA A 247 -1.46 -9.87 2.89
C ALA A 247 -0.03 -10.37 2.61
N ALA A 248 0.64 -9.81 1.60
CA ALA A 248 2.05 -10.10 1.35
C ALA A 248 2.95 -9.68 2.52
N CYS A 249 2.72 -8.52 3.13
CA CYS A 249 3.40 -8.10 4.36
C CYS A 249 3.17 -9.10 5.51
N GLY A 250 1.94 -9.58 5.68
CA GLY A 250 1.61 -10.64 6.64
C GLY A 250 2.40 -11.93 6.37
N PHE A 251 2.47 -12.36 5.12
CA PHE A 251 3.28 -13.51 4.70
C PHE A 251 4.77 -13.30 5.00
N GLY A 252 5.33 -12.13 4.67
CA GLY A 252 6.71 -11.77 5.01
C GLY A 252 6.98 -11.83 6.51
N LEU A 253 6.08 -11.30 7.35
CA LEU A 253 6.18 -11.40 8.80
C LEU A 253 6.11 -12.86 9.29
N SER A 254 5.26 -13.69 8.70
CA SER A 254 5.21 -15.12 9.00
C SER A 254 6.53 -15.82 8.69
N LEU A 255 7.19 -15.48 7.57
CA LEU A 255 8.52 -16.00 7.26
C LEU A 255 9.55 -15.57 8.32
N LEU A 256 9.50 -14.32 8.80
CA LEU A 256 10.37 -13.85 9.87
C LEU A 256 10.11 -14.58 11.19
N ILE A 257 8.86 -14.91 11.52
CA ILE A 257 8.53 -15.71 12.71
C ILE A 257 9.08 -17.13 12.60
N ILE A 258 8.81 -17.81 11.48
CA ILE A 258 9.29 -19.18 11.22
C ILE A 258 10.81 -19.21 11.35
N ARG A 259 11.46 -18.19 10.79
CA ARG A 259 12.90 -17.98 10.93
C ARG A 259 13.30 -17.81 12.40
N SER A 260 12.70 -16.88 13.14
CA SER A 260 13.03 -16.65 14.56
C SER A 260 12.85 -17.90 15.42
N ILE A 261 11.82 -18.71 15.17
CA ILE A 261 11.61 -19.99 15.87
C ILE A 261 12.72 -20.96 15.51
N LYS A 262 13.03 -21.12 14.22
CA LYS A 262 14.05 -22.05 13.73
C LYS A 262 15.44 -21.76 14.31
N PHE A 263 15.77 -20.49 14.52
CA PHE A 263 17.06 -20.08 15.05
C PHE A 263 17.08 -19.83 16.56
N GLY A 264 15.96 -20.05 17.27
CA GLY A 264 15.87 -19.89 18.73
C GLY A 264 15.77 -18.44 19.21
N ASP A 265 15.65 -17.47 18.30
CA ASP A 265 15.62 -16.04 18.60
C ASP A 265 14.18 -15.50 18.83
N PHE A 266 13.17 -16.37 18.83
CA PHE A 266 11.79 -15.94 19.00
C PHE A 266 11.56 -15.24 20.35
N GLY A 267 12.16 -15.72 21.44
CA GLY A 267 12.01 -15.12 22.76
C GLY A 267 12.70 -13.75 22.92
N SER A 268 13.80 -13.52 22.19
CA SER A 268 14.63 -12.31 22.28
C SER A 268 14.30 -11.25 21.21
N GLY A 269 13.57 -11.65 20.16
CA GLY A 269 13.25 -10.82 18.99
C GLY A 269 12.17 -9.77 19.22
N ILE A 270 12.37 -8.82 20.13
CA ILE A 270 11.39 -7.77 20.46
C ILE A 270 10.89 -6.98 19.23
N LEU A 271 11.76 -6.78 18.24
CA LEU A 271 11.40 -6.07 17.00
C LEU A 271 10.41 -6.87 16.14
N VAL A 272 10.53 -8.20 16.10
CA VAL A 272 9.60 -9.07 15.38
C VAL A 272 8.23 -9.02 16.05
N HIS A 273 8.19 -9.09 17.38
CA HIS A 273 6.95 -8.96 18.16
C HIS A 273 6.27 -7.61 17.98
N LEU A 274 7.04 -6.52 18.07
CA LEU A 274 6.53 -5.17 17.80
C LEU A 274 6.03 -5.04 16.35
N GLY A 275 6.74 -5.63 15.38
CA GLY A 275 6.34 -5.67 13.98
C GLY A 275 5.01 -6.38 13.77
N ILE A 276 4.78 -7.50 14.46
CA ILE A 276 3.51 -8.24 14.45
C ILE A 276 2.38 -7.40 15.03
N VAL A 277 2.56 -6.85 16.23
CA VAL A 277 1.53 -6.05 16.90
C VAL A 277 1.19 -4.83 16.05
N ALA A 278 2.21 -4.15 15.52
CA ALA A 278 2.03 -3.04 14.59
C ALA A 278 1.27 -3.48 13.34
N TYR A 279 1.63 -4.62 12.74
CA TYR A 279 0.93 -5.16 11.57
C TYR A 279 -0.53 -5.43 11.85
N LEU A 280 -0.89 -6.07 12.98
CA LEU A 280 -2.29 -6.36 13.31
C LEU A 280 -3.10 -5.07 13.47
N ILE A 281 -2.56 -4.09 14.20
CA ILE A 281 -3.22 -2.78 14.41
C ILE A 281 -3.36 -2.04 13.08
N VAL A 282 -2.26 -1.89 12.33
CA VAL A 282 -2.23 -1.14 11.08
C VAL A 282 -3.13 -1.83 10.05
N SER A 283 -3.05 -3.14 9.90
CA SER A 283 -3.92 -3.92 9.00
C SER A 283 -5.40 -3.68 9.26
N PHE A 284 -5.81 -3.77 10.52
CA PHE A 284 -7.19 -3.53 10.93
C PHE A 284 -7.63 -2.10 10.61
N LEU A 285 -6.78 -1.12 10.92
CA LEU A 285 -7.04 0.29 10.61
C LEU A 285 -7.13 0.52 9.11
N LEU A 286 -6.18 0.03 8.31
CA LEU A 286 -6.13 0.25 6.87
C LEU A 286 -7.36 -0.31 6.17
N PHE A 287 -7.85 -1.46 6.62
CA PHE A 287 -9.01 -2.07 6.01
C PHE A 287 -10.32 -1.39 6.43
N LEU A 288 -10.56 -1.21 7.73
CA LEU A 288 -11.88 -0.81 8.22
C LEU A 288 -12.11 0.69 8.22
N SER A 289 -11.05 1.47 8.42
CA SER A 289 -11.10 2.92 8.56
C SER A 289 -11.73 3.64 7.35
N PRO A 290 -11.43 3.30 6.08
CA PRO A 290 -12.05 3.97 4.93
C PRO A 290 -13.53 3.59 4.74
N PHE A 291 -13.93 2.36 5.07
CA PHE A 291 -15.30 1.89 4.85
C PHE A 291 -16.29 2.35 5.92
N HIS A 292 -15.85 2.52 7.16
CA HIS A 292 -16.75 2.89 8.25
C HIS A 292 -17.59 4.16 7.99
N PRO A 293 -17.02 5.32 7.58
CA PRO A 293 -17.83 6.50 7.30
C PRO A 293 -18.70 6.35 6.04
N ILE A 294 -18.28 5.54 5.07
CA ILE A 294 -19.07 5.23 3.86
C ILE A 294 -20.31 4.43 4.24
N PHE A 295 -20.14 3.42 5.10
CA PHE A 295 -21.25 2.60 5.58
C PHE A 295 -22.31 3.45 6.28
N LEU A 296 -21.87 4.35 7.18
CA LEU A 296 -22.77 5.29 7.86
C LEU A 296 -23.48 6.22 6.88
N LEU A 297 -22.76 6.74 5.89
CA LEU A 297 -23.33 7.60 4.84
C LEU A 297 -24.38 6.84 4.01
N MET A 298 -24.07 5.65 3.53
CA MET A 298 -25.00 4.83 2.75
C MET A 298 -26.23 4.43 3.56
N ARG A 299 -26.06 4.08 4.84
CA ARG A 299 -27.19 3.78 5.74
C ARG A 299 -28.11 4.99 5.89
N LYS A 300 -27.53 6.18 6.06
CA LYS A 300 -28.30 7.44 6.13
C LYS A 300 -29.03 7.73 4.82
N MET A 301 -28.35 7.61 3.68
CA MET A 301 -28.99 7.82 2.36
C MET A 301 -30.12 6.82 2.10
N LYS A 302 -29.94 5.53 2.46
CA LYS A 302 -31.01 4.53 2.38
C LYS A 302 -32.21 4.88 3.26
N ALA A 303 -31.97 5.36 4.49
CA ALA A 303 -33.03 5.80 5.39
C ALA A 303 -33.78 7.02 4.84
N ASP A 304 -33.06 8.01 4.31
CA ASP A 304 -33.65 9.20 3.68
C ASP A 304 -34.49 8.84 2.45
N ILE A 305 -34.05 7.87 1.64
CA ILE A 305 -34.83 7.36 0.49
C ILE A 305 -36.08 6.62 0.96
N ARG A 306 -35.98 5.73 1.95
CA ARG A 306 -37.14 5.03 2.54
C ARG A 306 -38.18 6.01 3.07
N ALA A 307 -37.74 7.07 3.74
CA ALA A 307 -38.62 8.11 4.27
C ALA A 307 -39.29 8.92 3.14
N ARG A 308 -38.62 9.10 2.00
CA ARG A 308 -39.11 9.89 0.87
C ARG A 308 -39.92 9.09 -0.16
N ALA A 309 -39.76 7.76 -0.21
CA ALA A 309 -40.30 6.95 -1.30
C ALA A 309 -41.07 5.73 -0.78
N LYS A 310 -42.40 5.83 -0.78
CA LYS A 310 -43.29 4.64 -0.90
C LYS A 310 -43.19 3.99 -2.30
N THR A 311 -42.60 4.65 -3.29
CA THR A 311 -42.60 4.27 -4.72
C THR A 311 -41.24 3.82 -5.30
N MET A 312 -40.14 3.89 -4.55
CA MET A 312 -38.79 3.50 -5.03
C MET A 312 -38.16 2.37 -4.21
N GLU A 313 -38.99 1.46 -3.68
CA GLU A 313 -38.54 0.31 -2.89
C GLU A 313 -37.54 -0.57 -3.66
N TRP A 314 -37.75 -0.74 -4.96
CA TRP A 314 -36.87 -1.50 -5.87
C TRP A 314 -35.42 -0.97 -5.95
N LEU A 315 -35.20 0.32 -5.67
CA LEU A 315 -33.87 0.94 -5.68
C LEU A 315 -33.07 0.59 -4.42
N ILE A 316 -33.75 0.30 -3.32
CA ILE A 316 -33.14 -0.06 -2.03
C ILE A 316 -32.56 -1.47 -2.07
N ASP A 317 -33.27 -2.41 -2.71
CA ASP A 317 -32.85 -3.80 -2.85
C ASP A 317 -31.69 -3.99 -3.82
N ARG A 318 -31.51 -3.04 -4.75
CA ARG A 318 -30.40 -3.07 -5.71
C ARG A 318 -29.06 -2.61 -5.13
N ILE A 319 -29.02 -1.91 -4.00
CA ILE A 319 -27.76 -1.46 -3.41
C ILE A 319 -27.12 -2.63 -2.66
N LEU A 320 -26.08 -3.21 -3.25
CA LEU A 320 -25.34 -4.34 -2.69
C LEU A 320 -24.84 -3.95 -1.28
N PRO A 321 -25.07 -4.78 -0.25
CA PRO A 321 -24.60 -4.45 1.07
C PRO A 321 -23.06 -4.46 1.05
N LEU A 322 -22.46 -3.36 1.50
CA LEU A 322 -21.02 -3.24 1.77
C LEU A 322 -20.52 -4.38 2.69
N GLU A 323 -21.43 -5.10 3.35
CA GLU A 323 -21.19 -6.33 4.10
C GLU A 323 -20.47 -7.41 3.29
N ILE A 324 -20.68 -7.52 1.96
CA ILE A 324 -19.95 -8.51 1.15
C ILE A 324 -18.46 -8.14 1.09
N LEU A 325 -18.15 -6.85 0.95
CA LEU A 325 -16.78 -6.33 1.00
C LEU A 325 -16.18 -6.50 2.40
N TYR A 326 -16.98 -6.33 3.45
CA TYR A 326 -16.58 -6.57 4.84
C TYR A 326 -16.31 -8.05 5.13
N LYS A 327 -17.10 -8.96 4.54
CA LYS A 327 -16.88 -10.42 4.64
C LYS A 327 -15.63 -10.86 3.89
N HIS A 328 -15.39 -10.31 2.70
CA HIS A 328 -14.16 -10.58 1.94
C HIS A 328 -12.92 -10.09 2.69
N ALA A 329 -13.03 -8.91 3.33
CA ALA A 329 -12.01 -8.40 4.23
C ALA A 329 -11.60 -9.40 5.31
N PHE A 330 -12.61 -9.86 6.05
CA PHE A 330 -12.43 -10.75 7.17
C PHE A 330 -11.84 -12.08 6.68
N ALA A 331 -12.28 -12.58 5.53
CA ALA A 331 -11.73 -13.77 4.91
C ALA A 331 -10.25 -13.63 4.48
N THR A 332 -9.80 -12.44 4.06
CA THR A 332 -8.36 -12.19 3.81
C THR A 332 -7.52 -12.09 5.09
N PHE A 333 -8.11 -11.70 6.22
CA PHE A 333 -7.39 -11.58 7.50
C PHE A 333 -7.43 -12.86 8.35
N ALA A 334 -8.49 -13.66 8.23
CA ALA A 334 -8.69 -14.86 9.02
C ALA A 334 -7.53 -15.86 8.90
N PRO A 335 -6.94 -16.15 7.71
CA PRO A 335 -5.81 -17.07 7.60
C PRO A 335 -4.57 -16.59 8.36
N VAL A 336 -4.30 -15.28 8.37
CA VAL A 336 -3.15 -14.71 9.08
C VAL A 336 -3.36 -14.78 10.58
N VAL A 337 -4.57 -14.45 11.06
CA VAL A 337 -4.93 -14.55 12.48
C VAL A 337 -4.93 -16.02 12.93
N VAL A 338 -5.47 -16.93 12.13
CA VAL A 338 -5.50 -18.38 12.43
C VAL A 338 -4.09 -18.96 12.44
N LEU A 339 -3.24 -18.63 11.47
CA LEU A 339 -1.83 -19.02 11.46
C LEU A 339 -1.12 -18.50 12.71
N PHE A 340 -1.41 -17.26 13.11
CA PHE A 340 -0.82 -16.66 14.31
C PHE A 340 -1.26 -17.36 15.60
N LEU A 341 -2.56 -17.63 15.75
CA LEU A 341 -3.10 -18.38 16.89
C LEU A 341 -2.57 -19.82 16.93
N PHE A 342 -2.37 -20.45 15.77
CA PHE A 342 -1.79 -21.79 15.68
C PHE A 342 -0.32 -21.81 16.13
N ILE A 343 0.48 -20.83 15.69
CA ILE A 343 1.87 -20.67 16.15
C ILE A 343 1.91 -20.44 17.66
N PHE A 344 1.02 -19.59 18.20
CA PHE A 344 0.98 -19.29 19.63
C PHE A 344 0.53 -20.47 20.51
N LYS A 345 -0.18 -21.45 19.93
CA LYS A 345 -0.60 -22.67 20.63
C LYS A 345 0.46 -23.78 20.60
N LEU A 346 1.41 -23.68 19.66
CA LEU A 346 2.55 -24.61 19.53
C LEU A 346 3.76 -24.20 20.38
N LEU A 347 3.82 -22.92 20.77
CA LEU A 347 4.70 -22.38 21.80
C LEU A 347 4.07 -22.59 23.18
#